data_AF-A0A379TGK7-F1
#
_entry.id   AF-A0A379TGK7-F1
#
_cell.length_a   1.000
_cell.length_b   1.000
_cell.length_c   1.000
_cell.angle_alpha   90.00
_cell.angle_beta   90.00
_cell.angle_gamma   90.00
#
_symmetry.space_group_name_H-M   'P 1'
#
loop_
_entity.id
_entity.type
_entity.pdbx_description
1 polymer ?
#
loop_
_entity_poly.entity_id
_entity_poly.type
_entity_poly.pdbx_seq_one_letter_code
_entity_poly.pdbx_strand_id
1 'polypeptide(L)'
;MFEYRFGGNGELSGHNLGNLMLKALDHLSVRPLEAINLIRNLLKVDAQLIPMSELPVDLMAIDEHGHEIYGEVNIDQLATPPQELMLTPKGAGDAGSGTGH
;
A
#
# COMPACT_ATOMS: atom_id res chain seq x y z
N MET A 1 -3.49 -2.80 19.21
CA MET A 1 -2.16 -3.44 19.17
C MET A 1 -1.45 -3.15 17.85
N PHE A 2 -2.12 -3.19 16.69
CA PHE A 2 -1.54 -2.81 15.39
C PHE A 2 -1.08 -1.34 15.33
N GLU A 3 -1.86 -0.41 15.89
CA GLU A 3 -1.48 1.01 16.02
C GLU A 3 -0.37 1.29 17.05
N TYR A 4 0.25 0.25 17.63
CA TYR A 4 1.34 0.46 18.56
C TYR A 4 2.53 1.06 17.82
N ARG A 5 2.89 2.29 18.18
CA ARG A 5 4.09 2.96 17.71
C ARG A 5 5.19 2.77 18.75
N PHE A 6 6.33 2.23 18.32
CA PHE A 6 7.49 2.10 19.20
C PHE A 6 7.97 3.50 19.61
N GLY A 7 7.90 3.80 20.91
CA GLY A 7 8.50 4.99 21.50
C GLY A 7 9.89 4.68 22.05
N GLY A 8 10.85 5.57 21.84
CA GLY A 8 12.23 5.46 22.37
C GLY A 8 13.29 6.10 21.49
N ASN A 9 14.55 6.07 21.91
CA ASN A 9 15.71 6.39 21.07
C ASN A 9 16.35 5.07 20.61
N GLY A 10 16.03 4.63 19.40
CA GLY A 10 16.56 3.40 18.79
C GLY A 10 16.06 3.26 17.35
N GLU A 11 16.57 2.27 16.61
CA GLU A 11 16.26 2.07 15.18
C GLU A 11 14.77 1.81 14.89
N LEU A 12 14.01 1.35 15.89
CA LEU A 12 12.58 1.11 15.77
C LEU A 12 11.73 2.33 16.17
N SER A 13 12.35 3.44 16.57
CA SER A 13 11.64 4.63 17.02
C SER A 13 10.74 5.20 15.92
N GLY A 14 9.47 5.40 16.25
CA GLY A 14 8.49 5.94 15.30
C GLY A 14 7.91 4.89 14.34
N HIS A 15 8.41 3.65 14.32
CA HIS A 15 7.81 2.59 13.52
C HIS A 15 6.50 2.09 14.12
N ASN A 16 5.53 1.84 13.25
CA ASN A 16 4.27 1.19 13.60
C ASN A 16 4.49 -0.33 13.59
N LEU A 17 4.10 -1.01 14.67
CA LEU A 17 4.25 -2.47 14.82
C LEU A 17 3.54 -3.22 13.68
N GLY A 18 2.37 -2.75 13.27
CA GLY A 18 1.64 -3.28 12.12
C GLY A 18 2.46 -3.22 10.83
N ASN A 19 3.06 -2.07 10.51
CA ASN A 19 3.89 -1.93 9.31
C ASN A 19 5.13 -2.84 9.33
N LEU A 20 5.73 -3.05 10.50
CA LEU A 20 6.85 -3.98 10.64
C LEU A 20 6.39 -5.43 10.48
N MET A 21 5.22 -5.79 11.00
CA MET A 21 4.62 -7.10 10.77
C MET A 21 4.31 -7.32 9.28
N LEU A 22 3.72 -6.32 8.60
CA LEU A 22 3.49 -6.36 7.15
C LEU A 22 4.80 -6.54 6.37
N LYS A 23 5.85 -5.81 6.75
CA LYS A 23 7.16 -5.91 6.10
C LYS A 23 7.85 -7.26 6.34
N ALA A 24 7.71 -7.82 7.54
CA ALA A 24 8.20 -9.16 7.83
C ALA A 24 7.41 -10.23 7.05
N LEU A 25 6.10 -10.05 6.89
CA LEU A 25 5.26 -10.96 6.11
C LEU A 25 5.54 -10.90 4.62
N ASP A 26 5.82 -9.71 4.08
CA ASP A 26 6.34 -9.51 2.73
C ASP A 26 7.65 -10.30 2.51
N HIS A 27 8.57 -10.26 3.47
CA HIS A 27 9.83 -11.03 3.40
C HIS A 27 9.67 -12.55 3.60
N LEU A 28 8.67 -12.99 4.38
CA LEU A 28 8.44 -14.40 4.70
C LEU A 28 7.54 -15.11 3.68
N SER A 29 6.66 -14.38 3.00
CA SER A 29 5.63 -14.97 2.14
C SER A 29 6.08 -14.93 0.68
N VAL A 30 6.48 -16.09 0.15
CA VAL A 30 6.77 -16.28 -1.28
C VAL A 30 5.51 -16.09 -2.15
N ARG A 31 4.31 -16.14 -1.55
CA ARG A 31 3.01 -15.98 -2.21
C ARG A 31 2.19 -14.88 -1.53
N PRO A 32 1.80 -13.79 -2.24
CA PRO A 32 1.05 -12.66 -1.67
C PRO A 32 -0.24 -13.06 -0.93
N LEU A 33 -0.92 -14.11 -1.41
CA LEU A 33 -2.16 -14.63 -0.82
C LEU A 33 -1.96 -15.17 0.62
N GLU A 34 -0.80 -15.76 0.91
CA GLU A 34 -0.49 -16.30 2.25
C GLU A 34 -0.25 -15.15 3.24
N ALA A 35 0.43 -14.09 2.81
CA ALA A 35 0.64 -12.88 3.64
C ALA A 35 -0.71 -12.28 4.07
N ILE A 36 -1.67 -12.18 3.14
CA ILE A 36 -3.02 -11.66 3.41
C ILE A 36 -3.76 -12.51 4.44
N ASN A 37 -3.73 -13.84 4.31
CA ASN A 37 -4.35 -14.75 5.27
C ASN A 37 -3.71 -14.66 6.66
N LEU A 38 -2.38 -14.48 6.72
CA LEU A 38 -1.65 -14.33 7.97
C LEU A 38 -2.00 -13.01 8.67
N ILE A 39 -2.13 -11.91 7.91
CA ILE A 39 -2.61 -10.61 8.40
C ILE A 39 -4.04 -10.72 8.92
N ARG A 40 -4.93 -11.39 8.18
CA ARG A 40 -6.33 -11.60 8.59
C ARG A 40 -6.42 -12.31 9.94
N ASN A 41 -5.66 -13.40 10.11
CA ASN A 41 -5.60 -14.16 11.35
C ASN A 41 -5.03 -13.32 12.51
N LEU A 42 -4.04 -12.48 12.23
CA LEU A 42 -3.41 -11.60 13.23
C LEU A 42 -4.33 -10.44 13.67
N LEU A 43 -5.12 -9.89 12.74
CA LEU A 43 -6.10 -8.83 13.00
C LEU A 43 -7.41 -9.35 13.61
N LYS A 44 -7.63 -10.68 13.63
CA LYS A 44 -8.91 -11.31 14.04
C LYS A 44 -10.12 -10.72 13.31
N VAL A 45 -9.95 -10.38 12.04
CA VAL A 45 -11.00 -9.82 11.21
C VAL A 45 -11.64 -10.95 10.41
N ASP A 46 -12.95 -11.13 10.57
CA ASP A 46 -13.71 -12.13 9.80
C ASP A 46 -13.94 -11.71 8.33
N ALA A 47 -13.69 -10.44 8.01
CA ALA A 47 -13.79 -9.91 6.65
C ALA A 47 -12.62 -10.33 5.75
N GLN A 48 -12.89 -10.48 4.46
CA GLN A 48 -11.87 -10.69 3.44
C GLN A 48 -11.11 -9.38 3.21
N LEU A 49 -9.79 -9.41 3.39
CA LEU A 49 -8.89 -8.33 3.00
C LEU A 49 -8.39 -8.64 1.59
N ILE A 50 -8.77 -7.82 0.60
CA ILE A 50 -8.33 -8.00 -0.79
C ILE A 50 -7.47 -6.77 -1.14
N PRO A 51 -6.20 -6.96 -1.53
CA PRO A 51 -5.37 -5.84 -1.96
C PRO A 51 -5.96 -5.26 -3.25
N MET A 52 -5.80 -3.95 -3.45
CA MET A 52 -6.32 -3.30 -4.66
C MET A 52 -5.52 -3.69 -5.92
N SER A 53 -4.33 -4.28 -5.76
CA SER A 53 -3.46 -4.73 -6.83
C SER A 53 -2.61 -5.93 -6.38
N GLU A 54 -2.26 -6.80 -7.32
CA GLU A 54 -1.27 -7.87 -7.11
C GLU A 54 0.18 -7.39 -7.27
N LEU A 55 0.39 -6.17 -7.79
CA LEU A 55 1.69 -5.58 -8.06
C LEU A 55 1.88 -4.28 -7.25
N PRO A 56 3.12 -3.93 -6.87
CA PRO A 56 3.39 -2.63 -6.28
C PRO A 56 3.04 -1.52 -7.29
N VAL A 57 2.27 -0.53 -6.83
CA VAL A 57 1.87 0.65 -7.60
C VAL A 57 2.24 1.92 -6.87
N ASP A 58 2.60 2.93 -7.64
CA ASP A 58 2.76 4.30 -7.17
C ASP A 58 1.55 5.13 -7.59
N LEU A 59 1.15 6.05 -6.72
CA LEU A 59 0.18 7.09 -7.04
C LEU A 59 0.88 8.21 -7.80
N MET A 60 0.28 8.63 -8.91
CA MET A 60 0.74 9.73 -9.75
C MET A 60 -0.40 10.73 -9.91
N ALA A 61 -0.07 12.02 -9.86
CA ALA A 61 -1.02 13.10 -10.07
C ALA A 61 -0.53 14.08 -11.13
N ILE A 62 -1.47 14.79 -11.75
CA ILE A 62 -1.19 15.98 -12.58
C ILE A 62 -1.59 17.23 -11.79
N ASP A 63 -0.64 18.13 -11.53
CA ASP A 63 -0.91 19.38 -10.81
C ASP A 63 -1.70 20.40 -11.66
N GLU A 64 -2.07 21.55 -11.10
CA GLU A 64 -2.78 22.61 -11.82
C GLU A 64 -2.01 23.24 -13.00
N HIS A 65 -0.70 22.97 -13.07
CA HIS A 65 0.19 23.46 -14.13
C HIS A 65 0.54 22.38 -15.16
N GLY A 66 0.02 21.15 -15.00
CA GLY A 66 0.28 20.03 -15.89
C GLY A 66 1.55 19.24 -15.57
N HIS A 67 2.17 19.43 -14.40
CA HIS A 67 3.33 18.65 -13.98
C HIS A 67 2.91 17.32 -13.36
N GLU A 68 3.73 16.30 -13.62
CA GLU A 68 3.59 14.99 -13.00
C GLU A 68 4.20 14.97 -11.60
N ILE A 69 3.39 14.57 -10.62
CA ILE A 69 3.78 14.44 -9.22
C ILE A 69 3.64 12.98 -8.83
N TYR A 70 4.70 12.40 -8.27
CA TYR A 70 4.76 10.98 -7.92
C TYR A 70 4.79 10.79 -6.41
N GLY A 71 4.05 9.79 -5.93
CA GLY A 71 4.00 9.37 -4.53
C GLY A 71 2.93 10.09 -3.72
N GLU A 72 2.19 9.33 -2.92
CA GLU A 72 1.09 9.79 -2.06
C GLU A 72 1.47 11.01 -1.21
N VAL A 73 2.63 10.95 -0.55
CA VAL A 73 3.11 12.04 0.33
C VAL A 73 3.34 13.35 -0.42
N ASN A 74 3.78 13.30 -1.67
CA ASN A 74 4.02 14.51 -2.46
C ASN A 74 2.70 15.08 -3.01
N ILE A 75 1.76 14.20 -3.36
CA ILE A 75 0.43 14.57 -3.83
C ILE A 75 -0.38 15.22 -2.71
N ASP A 76 -0.32 14.68 -1.49
CA ASP A 76 -0.99 15.25 -0.31
C ASP A 76 -0.47 16.63 0.10
N GLN A 77 0.77 16.98 -0.31
CA GLN A 77 1.38 18.28 -0.05
C GLN A 77 1.03 19.34 -1.11
N LEU A 78 0.27 18.99 -2.16
CA LEU A 78 -0.13 19.96 -3.17
C LEU A 78 -1.04 21.03 -2.55
N ALA A 79 -0.75 22.30 -2.90
CA ALA A 79 -1.54 23.43 -2.39
C ALA A 79 -2.97 23.44 -2.94
N THR A 80 -3.17 22.84 -4.11
CA THR A 80 -4.43 22.71 -4.82
C THR A 80 -4.71 21.24 -5.14
N PRO A 81 -5.99 20.85 -5.25
CA PRO A 81 -6.32 19.50 -5.69
C PRO A 81 -5.72 19.23 -7.09
N PRO A 82 -5.16 18.04 -7.33
CA PRO A 82 -4.65 17.69 -8.65
C PRO A 82 -5.78 17.61 -9.68
N GLN A 83 -5.44 17.87 -10.94
CA GLN A 83 -6.38 17.76 -12.06
C GLN A 83 -6.74 16.30 -12.34
N GLU A 84 -5.75 15.41 -12.26
CA GLU A 84 -5.92 13.98 -12.53
C GLU A 84 -5.11 13.14 -11.52
N LEU A 85 -5.62 11.95 -11.19
CA LEU A 85 -4.97 10.94 -10.36
C LEU A 85 -4.94 9.60 -11.08
N MET A 86 -3.79 8.94 -11.05
CA MET A 86 -3.51 7.71 -11.79
C MET A 86 -2.61 6.78 -10.99
N LEU A 87 -2.66 5.47 -11.29
CA LEU A 87 -1.71 4.49 -10.79
C LEU A 87 -0.65 4.20 -11.86
N THR A 88 0.61 4.08 -11.43
CA THR A 88 1.72 3.64 -12.29
C THR A 88 2.41 2.42 -11.65
N PRO A 89 2.73 1.35 -12.42
CA PRO A 89 2.45 1.17 -13.84
C PRO A 89 0.96 0.92 -14.15
N LYS A 90 0.50 1.39 -15.32
CA LYS A 90 -0.86 1.17 -15.81
C LYS A 90 -1.06 -0.33 -16.08
N GLY A 91 -1.95 -0.97 -15.32
CA GLY A 91 -2.27 -2.41 -15.44
C GLY A 91 -2.23 -3.17 -14.11
N ALA A 92 -1.72 -2.54 -13.06
CA ALA A 92 -1.66 -3.17 -11.76
C ALA A 92 -3.03 -3.20 -11.02
N GLY A 93 -3.96 -2.29 -11.32
CA GLY A 93 -5.32 -2.30 -10.75
C GLY A 93 -6.26 -3.35 -11.34
N ASP A 94 -5.80 -4.18 -12.28
CA ASP A 94 -6.63 -5.10 -13.06
C ASP A 94 -6.45 -6.56 -12.60
N ALA A 95 -6.52 -6.80 -11.29
CA ALA A 95 -6.57 -8.15 -10.73
C ALA A 95 -7.99 -8.73 -10.92
N GLY A 96 -8.37 -9.08 -12.16
CA GLY A 96 -9.70 -9.66 -12.39
C GLY A 96 -10.09 -10.03 -13.83
N SER A 97 -9.39 -9.58 -14.87
CA SER A 97 -9.70 -10.00 -16.24
C SER A 97 -8.86 -11.22 -16.64
N GLY A 98 -9.26 -12.41 -16.18
CA GLY A 98 -8.82 -13.66 -16.77
C GLY A 98 -9.23 -13.70 -18.24
N THR A 99 -8.27 -13.42 -19.14
CA THR A 99 -8.40 -13.77 -20.56
C THR A 99 -8.29 -15.29 -20.68
N GLY A 100 -9.42 -15.98 -20.56
CA GLY A 100 -9.59 -17.32 -21.09
C GLY A 100 -9.76 -17.22 -22.61
N HIS A 101 -8.80 -17.75 -23.34
CA HIS A 101 -9.03 -18.40 -24.64
C HIS A 101 -8.70 -19.88 -24.44
#